data_AF-A0AAN6GR31-F1
#
_entry.id   AF-A0AAN6GR31-F1
#
_cell.length_a   1.000
_cell.length_b   1.000
_cell.length_c   1.000
_cell.angle_alpha   90.00
_cell.angle_beta   90.00
_cell.angle_gamma   90.00
#
_symmetry.space_group_name_H-M   'P 1'
#
loop_
_entity.id
_entity.type
_entity.pdbx_description
1 polymer ?
#
loop_
_entity_poly.entity_id
_entity_poly.type
_entity_poly.pdbx_seq_one_letter_code
_entity_poly.pdbx_strand_id
1 'polypeptide(L)'
;MVAQRVFVVGGSGFLGSAIVKQALARGWEVISISPSGRPFTTPAGHQPDWTRSDRIQWKSADALRPETYADSLASCSAVVHTIGILLESDYKKGAGGSGVLKGLAQGWFGDGSRNPLDEEQSKFSYEVMNRDSALSMARAFLESRSKLPIPGSSHTPAPFVYISAEDVFRPIVSSRYIKTKREAEYELARLALDSASSGSSTSSADPSAQVDASRPLIQPFFVRPGLMYHPQTRPLSTLPAALLDFSANVHARLDSKPAATAYATSPAAGPGQSSSSSSSGLPFGLKIPTPASLIRTLGPASVQPLADLLTIPPLHVDTVAKAVCAAIAGEARAGQVGTTITAEVGPEGMPISVGEVLATADIRKLAGWKS
;
A
#
# COMPACT_ATOMS: atom_id res chain seq x y z
N MET A 1 -13.49 -6.54 24.49
CA MET A 1 -12.44 -6.16 23.52
C MET A 1 -12.40 -4.65 23.46
N VAL A 2 -11.21 -4.03 23.51
CA VAL A 2 -11.07 -2.58 23.31
C VAL A 2 -11.53 -2.27 21.88
N ALA A 3 -12.46 -1.34 21.72
CA ALA A 3 -12.94 -0.94 20.39
C ALA A 3 -11.79 -0.25 19.64
N GLN A 4 -11.40 -0.79 18.48
CA GLN A 4 -10.37 -0.16 17.64
C GLN A 4 -10.91 1.18 17.12
N ARG A 5 -10.16 2.26 17.34
CA ARG A 5 -10.40 3.57 16.74
C ARG A 5 -9.28 3.91 15.78
N VAL A 6 -9.62 4.10 14.51
CA VAL A 6 -8.66 4.31 13.41
C VAL A 6 -8.74 5.74 12.90
N PHE A 7 -7.59 6.39 12.78
CA PHE A 7 -7.46 7.72 12.22
C PHE A 7 -7.12 7.64 10.73
N VAL A 8 -8.01 8.09 9.84
CA VAL A 8 -7.84 7.97 8.38
C VAL A 8 -7.69 9.34 7.71
N VAL A 9 -6.47 9.61 7.24
CA VAL A 9 -6.15 10.81 6.47
C VAL A 9 -6.54 10.59 5.02
N GLY A 10 -7.46 11.40 4.50
CA GLY A 10 -7.97 11.27 3.13
C GLY A 10 -9.11 10.24 2.96
N GLY A 11 -9.86 9.94 4.02
CA GLY A 11 -10.92 8.91 4.01
C GLY A 11 -12.12 9.23 3.10
N SER A 12 -12.23 10.44 2.56
CA SER A 12 -13.23 10.79 1.54
C SER A 12 -12.73 10.53 0.10
N GLY A 13 -11.48 10.07 -0.07
CA GLY A 13 -10.87 9.78 -1.36
C GLY A 13 -11.22 8.39 -1.90
N PHE A 14 -10.63 8.02 -3.03
CA PHE A 14 -10.88 6.74 -3.72
C PHE A 14 -10.57 5.53 -2.84
N LEU A 15 -9.31 5.35 -2.44
CA LEU A 15 -8.91 4.26 -1.55
C LEU A 15 -9.34 4.51 -0.10
N GLY A 16 -9.25 5.77 0.36
CA GLY A 16 -9.62 6.14 1.72
C GLY A 16 -11.06 5.76 2.07
N SER A 17 -12.02 5.99 1.18
CA SER A 17 -13.43 5.63 1.43
C SER A 17 -13.66 4.13 1.52
N ALA A 18 -12.95 3.34 0.71
CA ALA A 18 -12.99 1.88 0.80
C ALA A 18 -12.42 1.38 2.15
N ILE A 19 -11.33 1.99 2.63
CA ILE A 19 -10.75 1.68 3.94
C ILE A 19 -11.71 2.06 5.07
N VAL A 20 -12.30 3.26 5.05
CA VAL A 20 -13.29 3.67 6.06
C VAL A 20 -14.48 2.71 6.07
N LYS A 21 -15.03 2.38 4.90
CA LYS A 21 -16.14 1.43 4.77
C LYS A 21 -15.78 0.06 5.34
N GLN A 22 -14.57 -0.45 5.06
CA GLN A 22 -14.09 -1.74 5.57
C GLN A 22 -13.86 -1.71 7.09
N ALA A 23 -13.33 -0.63 7.64
CA ALA A 23 -13.15 -0.45 9.08
C ALA A 23 -14.50 -0.45 9.81
N LEU A 24 -15.48 0.30 9.29
CA LEU A 24 -16.84 0.31 9.84
C LEU A 24 -17.51 -1.07 9.79
N ALA A 25 -17.31 -1.82 8.71
CA ALA A 25 -17.80 -3.20 8.58
C ALA A 25 -17.18 -4.16 9.60
N ARG A 26 -15.95 -3.90 10.06
CA ARG A 26 -15.30 -4.61 11.18
C ARG A 26 -15.78 -4.13 12.56
N GLY A 27 -16.71 -3.18 12.62
CA GLY A 27 -17.24 -2.62 13.86
C GLY A 27 -16.31 -1.59 14.53
N TRP A 28 -15.32 -1.07 13.81
CA TRP A 28 -14.38 -0.09 14.33
C TRP A 28 -14.94 1.31 14.31
N GLU A 29 -14.39 2.17 15.16
CA GLU A 29 -14.60 3.60 15.09
C GLU A 29 -13.57 4.24 14.18
N VAL A 30 -13.99 5.29 13.47
CA VAL A 30 -13.14 5.97 12.51
C VAL A 30 -13.24 7.48 12.72
N ILE A 31 -12.08 8.14 12.76
CA ILE A 31 -11.98 9.58 12.59
C ILE A 31 -11.31 9.80 11.24
N SER A 32 -12.01 10.42 10.30
CA SER A 32 -11.44 10.78 9.01
C SER A 32 -11.24 12.27 8.88
N ILE A 33 -10.04 12.66 8.45
CA ILE A 33 -9.72 14.04 8.13
C ILE A 33 -9.53 14.27 6.64
N SER A 34 -9.94 15.45 6.21
CA SER A 34 -9.63 16.02 4.90
C SER A 34 -9.71 17.55 4.97
N PRO A 35 -9.14 18.31 4.01
CA PRO A 35 -9.22 19.76 4.02
C PRO A 35 -10.66 20.32 3.99
N SER A 36 -11.62 19.55 3.47
CA SER A 36 -13.03 19.96 3.44
C SER A 36 -13.86 19.43 4.61
N GLY A 37 -13.39 18.39 5.30
CA GLY A 37 -14.15 17.65 6.31
C GLY A 37 -15.44 17.01 5.79
N ARG A 38 -15.66 16.95 4.47
CA ARG A 38 -16.91 16.43 3.91
C ARG A 38 -16.89 14.91 3.83
N PRO A 39 -18.03 14.25 4.10
CA PRO A 39 -18.18 12.82 3.87
C PRO A 39 -17.93 12.42 2.42
N PHE A 40 -17.61 11.14 2.23
CA PHE A 40 -17.54 10.56 0.89
C PHE A 40 -18.88 10.70 0.15
N THR A 41 -18.80 11.07 -1.13
CA THR A 41 -19.92 11.05 -2.07
C THR A 41 -19.51 10.28 -3.32
N THR A 42 -20.44 9.52 -3.88
CA THR A 42 -20.23 8.82 -5.14
C THR A 42 -20.04 9.82 -6.29
N PRO A 43 -19.47 9.41 -7.44
CA PRO A 43 -19.40 10.28 -8.62
C PRO A 43 -20.75 10.84 -9.06
N ALA A 44 -21.85 10.14 -8.76
CA ALA A 44 -23.22 10.56 -9.03
C ALA A 44 -23.79 11.52 -7.96
N GLY A 45 -22.99 11.98 -6.99
CA GLY A 45 -23.39 12.91 -5.93
C GLY A 45 -24.13 12.29 -4.75
N HIS A 46 -24.41 10.98 -4.78
CA HIS A 46 -25.11 10.29 -3.70
C HIS A 46 -24.17 10.03 -2.53
N GLN A 47 -24.67 10.26 -1.31
CA GLN A 47 -23.99 9.94 -0.06
C GLN A 47 -24.47 8.58 0.46
N PRO A 48 -23.61 7.53 0.51
CA PRO A 48 -24.01 6.23 1.04
C PRO A 48 -24.30 6.24 2.54
N ASP A 49 -25.21 5.39 3.01
CA ASP A 49 -25.66 5.36 4.42
C ASP A 49 -24.52 5.13 5.42
N TRP A 50 -23.52 4.31 5.08
CA TRP A 50 -22.38 4.05 5.96
C TRP A 50 -21.61 5.32 6.35
N THR A 51 -21.66 6.37 5.52
CA THR A 51 -21.00 7.64 5.80
C THR A 51 -21.67 8.45 6.93
N ARG A 52 -22.91 8.10 7.28
CA ARG A 52 -23.73 8.70 8.35
C ARG A 52 -23.77 7.84 9.61
N SER A 53 -22.99 6.77 9.67
CA SER A 53 -22.89 5.91 10.85
C SER A 53 -22.33 6.70 12.03
N ASP A 54 -22.84 6.45 13.23
CA ASP A 54 -22.36 7.08 14.48
C ASP A 54 -20.89 6.72 14.81
N ARG A 55 -20.33 5.70 14.13
CA ARG A 55 -18.94 5.25 14.29
C ARG A 55 -17.94 5.99 13.39
N ILE A 56 -18.37 6.90 12.51
CA ILE A 56 -17.48 7.72 11.69
C ILE A 56 -17.63 9.21 11.99
N GLN A 57 -16.51 9.87 12.26
CA GLN A 57 -16.43 11.33 12.35
C GLN A 57 -15.65 11.89 11.18
N TRP A 58 -16.26 12.80 10.44
CA TRP A 58 -15.61 13.56 9.37
C TRP A 58 -15.17 14.92 9.91
N LYS A 59 -13.88 15.23 9.83
CA LYS A 59 -13.32 16.48 10.37
C LYS A 59 -12.53 17.23 9.30
N SER A 60 -12.71 18.54 9.29
CA SER A 60 -11.90 19.44 8.47
C SER A 60 -10.56 19.64 9.16
N ALA A 61 -9.48 19.16 8.55
CA ALA A 61 -8.12 19.32 9.07
C ALA A 61 -7.10 19.20 7.94
N ASP A 62 -5.90 19.70 8.19
CA ASP A 62 -4.80 19.72 7.23
C ASP A 62 -3.67 18.84 7.77
N ALA A 63 -3.27 17.85 6.98
CA ALA A 63 -2.25 16.86 7.37
C ALA A 63 -0.87 17.48 7.62
N LEU A 64 -0.60 18.69 7.11
CA LEU A 64 0.64 19.42 7.37
C LEU A 64 0.59 20.25 8.66
N ARG A 65 -0.58 20.34 9.29
CA ARG A 65 -0.85 21.20 10.45
C ARG A 65 -1.35 20.39 11.64
N PRO A 66 -0.44 19.79 12.44
CA PRO A 66 -0.77 18.94 13.59
C PRO A 66 -1.77 19.54 14.57
N GLU A 67 -1.73 20.86 14.78
CA GLU A 67 -2.64 21.58 15.66
C GLU A 67 -4.11 21.43 15.25
N THR A 68 -4.39 21.08 13.99
CA THR A 68 -5.76 20.88 13.50
C THR A 68 -6.33 19.49 13.81
N TYR A 69 -5.50 18.52 14.25
CA TYR A 69 -5.94 17.14 14.45
C TYR A 69 -5.34 16.40 15.66
N ALA A 70 -4.30 16.92 16.31
CA ALA A 70 -3.55 16.24 17.38
C ALA A 70 -4.45 15.73 18.51
N ASP A 71 -5.43 16.51 18.95
CA ASP A 71 -6.35 16.12 20.03
C ASP A 71 -7.18 14.87 19.68
N SER A 72 -7.56 14.73 18.41
CA SER A 72 -8.32 13.57 17.94
C SER A 72 -7.44 12.33 17.82
N LEU A 73 -6.16 12.54 17.50
CA LEU A 73 -5.18 11.50 17.25
C LEU A 73 -4.83 10.71 18.52
N ALA A 74 -4.81 11.37 19.68
CA ALA A 74 -4.53 10.75 20.98
C ALA A 74 -5.51 9.62 21.36
N SER A 75 -6.77 9.73 20.90
CA SER A 75 -7.79 8.70 21.14
C SER A 75 -7.72 7.52 20.18
N CYS A 76 -6.82 7.54 19.19
CA CYS A 76 -6.74 6.55 18.14
C CYS A 76 -5.69 5.48 18.42
N SER A 77 -6.04 4.26 18.06
CA SER A 77 -5.20 3.06 18.18
C SER A 77 -4.38 2.74 16.93
N ALA A 78 -4.73 3.32 15.78
CA ALA A 78 -3.99 3.18 14.53
C ALA A 78 -4.20 4.40 13.62
N VAL A 79 -3.26 4.61 12.70
CA VAL A 79 -3.32 5.67 11.68
C VAL A 79 -3.22 5.07 10.29
N VAL A 80 -3.98 5.61 9.34
CA VAL A 80 -3.89 5.31 7.91
C VAL A 80 -3.73 6.59 7.13
N HIS A 81 -2.59 6.73 6.46
CA HIS A 81 -2.26 7.86 5.61
C HIS A 81 -2.46 7.50 4.13
N THR A 82 -3.57 7.97 3.55
CA THR A 82 -3.95 7.66 2.16
C THR A 82 -3.66 8.79 1.17
N ILE A 83 -3.11 9.92 1.63
CA ILE A 83 -2.83 11.06 0.75
C ILE A 83 -1.72 10.69 -0.24
N GLY A 84 -1.99 11.01 -1.51
CA GLY A 84 -0.99 11.08 -2.55
C GLY A 84 -1.58 11.76 -3.78
N ILE A 85 -0.79 12.61 -4.43
CA ILE A 85 -1.14 13.17 -5.74
C ILE A 85 -0.35 12.40 -6.80
N LEU A 86 -1.04 11.96 -7.85
CA LEU A 86 -0.40 11.23 -8.96
C LEU A 86 0.21 12.17 -10.00
N LEU A 87 -0.23 13.43 -10.06
CA LEU A 87 0.15 14.40 -11.08
C LEU A 87 0.38 15.78 -10.45
N GLU A 88 1.59 16.30 -10.59
CA GLU A 88 1.92 17.71 -10.39
C GLU A 88 1.46 18.57 -11.58
N SER A 89 1.24 19.87 -11.32
CA SER A 89 0.90 20.87 -12.34
C SER A 89 1.88 20.92 -13.51
N ASP A 90 3.16 20.56 -13.30
CA ASP A 90 4.20 20.63 -14.33
C ASP A 90 4.13 19.47 -15.34
N TYR A 91 3.64 18.28 -14.94
CA TYR A 91 3.45 17.17 -15.89
C TYR A 91 2.33 17.46 -16.89
N LYS A 92 1.34 18.29 -16.51
CA LYS A 92 0.27 18.74 -17.41
C LYS A 92 0.79 19.66 -18.52
N LYS A 93 1.91 20.36 -18.32
CA LYS A 93 2.54 21.25 -19.32
C LYS A 93 3.59 20.55 -20.19
N GLY A 94 4.19 19.45 -19.72
CA GLY A 94 5.31 18.77 -20.39
C GLY A 94 4.96 17.54 -21.25
N ALA A 95 3.71 17.06 -21.26
CA ALA A 95 3.32 15.91 -22.08
C ALA A 95 3.11 16.30 -23.56
N GLY A 96 4.21 16.60 -24.27
CA GLY A 96 4.27 16.71 -25.74
C GLY A 96 4.16 15.37 -26.47
N GLY A 97 3.40 14.41 -25.94
CA GLY A 97 3.22 13.07 -26.49
C GLY A 97 1.86 12.91 -27.17
N SER A 98 1.84 12.10 -28.25
CA SER A 98 0.64 11.68 -29.00
C SER A 98 -0.61 11.57 -28.14
N GLY A 99 -1.70 12.25 -28.54
CA GLY A 99 -2.95 12.36 -27.77
C GLY A 99 -3.57 11.03 -27.32
N VAL A 100 -3.18 9.91 -27.94
CA VAL A 100 -3.58 8.55 -27.55
C VAL A 100 -2.99 8.14 -26.19
N LEU A 101 -1.71 8.40 -25.93
CA LEU A 101 -1.06 8.09 -24.65
C LEU A 101 -1.63 8.94 -23.52
N LYS A 102 -1.96 10.21 -23.82
CA LYS A 102 -2.63 11.11 -22.88
C LYS A 102 -4.04 10.61 -22.53
N GLY A 103 -4.81 10.15 -23.50
CA GLY A 103 -6.14 9.54 -23.28
C GLY A 103 -6.08 8.25 -22.46
N LEU A 104 -5.07 7.40 -22.69
CA LEU A 104 -4.85 6.20 -21.89
C LEU A 104 -4.47 6.52 -20.44
N ALA A 105 -3.53 7.45 -20.22
CA ALA A 105 -3.16 7.88 -18.87
C ALA A 105 -4.36 8.50 -18.11
N GLN A 106 -5.19 9.30 -18.80
CA GLN A 106 -6.41 9.86 -18.23
C GLN A 106 -7.44 8.76 -17.86
N GLY A 107 -7.55 7.69 -18.65
CA GLY A 107 -8.39 6.53 -18.30
C GLY A 107 -7.83 5.69 -17.14
N TRP A 108 -6.51 5.56 -17.04
CA TRP A 108 -5.83 4.75 -16.02
C TRP A 108 -5.79 5.43 -14.65
N PHE A 109 -5.55 6.75 -14.62
CA PHE A 109 -5.34 7.51 -13.39
C PHE A 109 -6.51 8.46 -13.05
N GLY A 110 -7.48 8.58 -13.96
CA GLY A 110 -8.66 9.42 -13.84
C GLY A 110 -8.42 10.87 -14.22
N ASP A 111 -9.47 11.54 -14.70
CA ASP A 111 -9.51 13.00 -14.83
C ASP A 111 -9.49 13.62 -13.43
N GLY A 112 -8.32 14.07 -12.98
CA GLY A 112 -8.15 14.86 -11.77
C GLY A 112 -8.65 16.30 -11.96
N SER A 113 -9.88 16.49 -12.44
CA SER A 113 -10.52 17.79 -12.60
C SER A 113 -10.97 18.35 -11.25
N ARG A 114 -9.99 18.86 -10.50
CA ARG A 114 -10.17 20.16 -9.83
C ARG A 114 -9.24 21.13 -10.55
N ASN A 115 -9.83 21.92 -11.44
CA ASN A 115 -9.21 23.13 -11.97
C ASN A 115 -10.11 24.32 -11.61
N PRO A 116 -9.76 25.12 -10.59
CA PRO A 116 -10.05 26.53 -10.56
C PRO A 116 -8.74 27.28 -10.83
N LEU A 117 -8.72 28.08 -11.89
CA LEU A 117 -7.58 28.84 -12.35
C LEU A 117 -7.07 29.83 -11.28
N ASP A 118 -5.74 29.99 -11.25
CA ASP A 118 -4.89 31.15 -10.90
C ASP A 118 -5.18 31.82 -9.53
N GLU A 119 -4.31 31.82 -8.51
CA GLU A 119 -2.90 32.30 -8.49
C GLU A 119 -2.04 31.77 -7.30
N GLU A 120 -2.23 30.54 -6.78
CA GLU A 120 -1.37 29.99 -5.69
C GLU A 120 -0.68 28.63 -6.05
N GLN A 121 -0.38 28.41 -7.33
CA GLN A 121 -0.03 27.08 -7.87
C GLN A 121 1.42 26.59 -7.62
N SER A 122 2.13 27.08 -6.59
CA SER A 122 3.48 26.59 -6.22
C SER A 122 3.55 25.77 -4.91
N LYS A 123 2.42 25.50 -4.23
CA LYS A 123 2.42 24.89 -2.88
C LYS A 123 2.30 23.36 -2.80
N PHE A 124 2.05 22.64 -3.90
CA PHE A 124 1.72 21.20 -3.82
C PHE A 124 2.68 20.30 -4.61
N SER A 125 3.91 20.20 -4.09
CA SER A 125 4.94 19.26 -4.57
C SER A 125 4.63 17.82 -4.15
N TYR A 126 5.07 16.82 -4.91
CA TYR A 126 5.00 15.40 -4.53
C TYR A 126 5.63 15.18 -3.15
N GLU A 127 6.75 15.83 -2.86
CA GLU A 127 7.47 15.79 -1.60
C GLU A 127 6.54 16.21 -0.45
N VAL A 128 5.87 17.35 -0.59
CA VAL A 128 4.98 17.88 0.43
C VAL A 128 3.78 16.95 0.67
N MET A 129 3.14 16.50 -0.41
CA MET A 129 1.90 15.71 -0.34
C MET A 129 2.11 14.24 -0.02
N ASN A 130 3.19 13.62 -0.51
CA ASN A 130 3.48 12.20 -0.31
C ASN A 130 4.33 11.95 0.94
N ARG A 131 5.35 12.78 1.19
CA ARG A 131 6.36 12.57 2.24
C ARG A 131 6.08 13.44 3.45
N ASP A 132 6.07 14.76 3.29
CA ASP A 132 6.09 15.67 4.44
C ASP A 132 4.77 15.62 5.24
N SER A 133 3.62 15.46 4.57
CA SER A 133 2.32 15.21 5.21
C SER A 133 2.29 13.94 6.06
N ALA A 134 2.87 12.85 5.55
CA ALA A 134 2.96 11.57 6.26
C ALA A 134 3.88 11.66 7.48
N LEU A 135 5.02 12.36 7.34
CA LEU A 135 5.95 12.59 8.44
C LEU A 135 5.36 13.52 9.50
N SER A 136 4.64 14.57 9.11
CA SER A 136 3.92 15.45 10.04
C SER A 136 2.91 14.65 10.87
N MET A 137 2.12 13.79 10.21
CA MET A 137 1.17 12.91 10.87
C MET A 137 1.85 11.91 11.81
N ALA A 138 2.94 11.28 11.38
CA ALA A 138 3.67 10.30 12.19
C ALA A 138 4.30 10.93 13.44
N ARG A 139 4.90 12.13 13.32
CA ARG A 139 5.46 12.86 14.46
C ARG A 139 4.39 13.24 15.47
N ALA A 140 3.26 13.78 15.00
CA ALA A 140 2.11 14.10 15.85
C ALA A 140 1.56 12.84 16.55
N PHE A 141 1.55 11.70 15.84
CA PHE A 141 1.11 10.44 16.44
C PHE A 141 2.06 9.97 17.52
N LEU A 142 3.37 9.94 17.25
CA LEU A 142 4.39 9.60 18.23
C LEU A 142 4.30 10.49 19.48
N GLU A 143 4.15 11.80 19.30
CA GLU A 143 3.98 12.75 20.41
C GLU A 143 2.71 12.47 21.22
N SER A 144 1.58 12.13 20.57
CA SER A 144 0.36 11.76 21.28
C SER A 144 0.53 10.48 22.09
N ARG A 145 1.32 9.53 21.58
CA ARG A 145 1.58 8.23 22.20
C ARG A 145 2.55 8.34 23.38
N SER A 146 3.54 9.22 23.32
CA SER A 146 4.47 9.45 24.43
C SER A 146 3.82 10.11 25.65
N LYS A 147 2.69 10.81 25.46
CA LYS A 147 1.91 11.45 26.52
C LYS A 147 0.92 10.50 27.24
N LEU A 148 0.69 9.29 26.72
CA LEU A 148 -0.23 8.34 27.35
C LEU A 148 0.38 7.81 28.67
N PRO A 149 -0.36 7.80 29.79
CA PRO A 149 0.15 7.29 31.07
C PRO A 149 0.59 5.83 30.92
N ILE A 150 1.74 5.48 31.51
CA ILE A 150 2.24 4.10 31.57
C ILE A 150 1.75 3.47 32.88
N PRO A 151 0.68 2.65 32.86
CA PRO A 151 0.56 1.61 33.87
C PRO A 151 0.37 0.21 33.25
N GLY A 152 1.37 -0.65 33.44
CA GLY A 152 1.19 -2.11 33.56
C GLY A 152 0.85 -2.94 32.31
N SER A 153 0.77 -2.36 31.11
CA SER A 153 0.53 -3.13 29.87
C SER A 153 1.74 -3.08 28.94
N SER A 154 2.22 -4.26 28.52
CA SER A 154 3.12 -4.42 27.38
C SER A 154 2.57 -3.61 26.19
N HIS A 155 3.28 -2.54 25.81
CA HIS A 155 2.83 -1.67 24.74
C HIS A 155 3.03 -2.40 23.41
N THR A 156 1.92 -2.84 22.81
CA THR A 156 1.94 -3.20 21.40
C THR A 156 2.14 -1.92 20.58
N PRO A 157 3.15 -1.89 19.68
CA PRO A 157 3.35 -0.78 18.77
C PRO A 157 2.07 -0.44 18.01
N ALA A 158 1.71 0.84 17.93
CA ALA A 158 0.48 1.25 17.26
C ALA A 158 0.66 1.20 15.72
N PRO A 159 -0.23 0.54 14.96
CA PRO A 159 -0.10 0.48 13.51
C PRO A 159 -0.15 1.87 12.85
N PHE A 160 0.83 2.15 12.00
CA PHE A 160 0.86 3.33 11.13
C PHE A 160 0.91 2.87 9.68
N VAL A 161 -0.21 2.89 8.99
CA VAL A 161 -0.31 2.45 7.60
C VAL A 161 -0.06 3.61 6.66
N TYR A 162 0.93 3.47 5.78
CA TYR A 162 1.21 4.42 4.71
C TYR A 162 0.92 3.78 3.35
N ILE A 163 0.08 4.45 2.56
CA ILE A 163 -0.20 4.02 1.19
C ILE A 163 0.89 4.57 0.27
N SER A 164 1.77 3.67 -0.16
CA SER A 164 2.80 3.88 -1.16
C SER A 164 2.27 3.48 -2.55
N ALA A 165 3.16 3.07 -3.46
CA ALA A 165 2.82 2.54 -4.77
C ALA A 165 3.82 1.46 -5.20
N GLU A 166 3.35 0.52 -5.99
CA GLU A 166 4.22 -0.36 -6.76
C GLU A 166 4.82 0.39 -7.94
N ASP A 167 6.09 0.10 -8.24
CA ASP A 167 6.78 0.75 -9.35
C ASP A 167 6.53 0.00 -10.66
N VAL A 168 5.29 0.04 -11.13
CA VAL A 168 4.83 -0.64 -12.36
C VAL A 168 4.37 0.35 -13.43
N PHE A 169 4.23 1.62 -13.08
CA PHE A 169 3.62 2.62 -13.96
C PHE A 169 4.60 3.54 -14.67
N ARG A 170 5.91 3.40 -14.46
CA ARG A 170 6.88 4.18 -15.25
C ARG A 170 6.88 3.67 -16.70
N PRO A 171 6.90 4.56 -17.70
CA PRO A 171 7.10 6.00 -17.63
C PRO A 171 5.81 6.85 -17.50
N ILE A 172 4.63 6.23 -17.39
CA ILE A 172 3.34 6.93 -17.29
C ILE A 172 3.27 7.78 -16.01
N VAL A 173 3.84 7.27 -14.92
CA VAL A 173 4.05 8.03 -13.67
C VAL A 173 5.51 8.44 -13.58
N SER A 174 5.79 9.63 -13.03
CA SER A 174 7.15 10.14 -12.91
C SER A 174 7.99 9.31 -11.93
N SER A 175 9.30 9.19 -12.20
CA SER A 175 10.24 8.57 -11.25
C SER A 175 10.26 9.30 -9.90
N ARG A 176 10.02 10.62 -9.92
CA ARG A 176 9.93 11.47 -8.74
C ARG A 176 8.73 11.12 -7.85
N TYR A 177 7.59 10.76 -8.42
CA TYR A 177 6.44 10.27 -7.64
C TYR A 177 6.82 9.00 -6.86
N ILE A 178 7.41 8.00 -7.52
CA ILE A 178 7.81 6.75 -6.84
C ILE A 178 8.91 7.05 -5.80
N LYS A 179 9.90 7.88 -6.14
CA LYS A 179 10.99 8.25 -5.23
C LYS A 179 10.45 8.90 -3.95
N THR A 180 9.55 9.87 -4.04
CA THR A 180 8.97 10.53 -2.85
C THR A 180 8.16 9.59 -1.98
N LYS A 181 7.45 8.61 -2.57
CA LYS A 181 6.80 7.54 -1.81
C LYS A 181 7.82 6.67 -1.07
N ARG A 182 8.93 6.30 -1.70
CA ARG A 182 10.02 5.50 -1.07
C ARG A 182 10.76 6.28 0.02
N GLU A 183 11.01 7.58 -0.18
CA GLU A 183 11.58 8.47 0.83
C GLU A 183 10.68 8.54 2.08
N ALA A 184 9.36 8.61 1.90
CA ALA A 184 8.42 8.57 3.02
C ALA A 184 8.50 7.24 3.79
N GLU A 185 8.57 6.11 3.10
CA GLU A 185 8.74 4.79 3.75
C GLU A 185 10.00 4.73 4.61
N TYR A 186 11.14 5.18 4.06
CA TYR A 186 12.41 5.21 4.77
C TYR A 186 12.36 6.08 6.03
N GLU A 187 11.88 7.32 5.89
CA GLU A 187 11.83 8.25 7.02
C GLU A 187 10.81 7.82 8.10
N LEU A 188 9.69 7.19 7.71
CA LEU A 188 8.74 6.62 8.67
C LEU A 188 9.34 5.44 9.45
N ALA A 189 10.08 4.56 8.79
CA ALA A 189 10.80 3.46 9.44
C ALA A 189 11.86 3.99 10.40
N ARG A 190 12.58 5.06 10.00
CA ARG A 190 13.56 5.74 10.85
C ARG A 190 12.91 6.35 12.10
N LEU A 191 11.80 7.08 11.96
CA LEU A 191 11.07 7.65 13.10
C LEU A 191 10.60 6.57 14.09
N ALA A 192 10.16 5.41 13.59
CA ALA A 192 9.81 4.27 14.43
C ALA A 192 11.03 3.75 15.21
N LEU A 193 12.18 3.58 14.54
CA LEU A 193 13.42 3.15 15.18
C LEU A 193 13.94 4.13 16.24
N ASP A 194 13.89 5.43 15.96
CA ASP A 194 14.30 6.48 16.90
C ASP A 194 13.42 6.46 18.17
N SER A 195 12.12 6.15 18.02
CA SER A 195 11.20 5.99 19.14
C SER A 195 11.52 4.78 20.03
N ALA A 196 12.03 3.69 19.44
CA ALA A 196 12.50 2.52 20.19
C ALA A 196 13.78 2.82 20.98
N SER A 197 14.69 3.59 20.38
CA SER A 197 15.98 3.94 21.00
C SER A 197 15.82 4.90 22.18
N SER A 198 14.82 5.79 22.12
CA SER A 198 14.54 6.77 23.17
C SER A 198 13.96 6.15 24.46
N GLY A 199 13.42 4.93 24.41
CA GLY A 199 12.91 4.19 25.58
C GLY A 199 13.97 3.39 26.36
N SER A 200 15.16 3.20 25.77
CA SER A 200 16.25 2.37 26.29
C SER A 200 17.12 3.05 27.38
N SER A 201 16.97 4.37 27.59
CA SER A 201 17.85 5.14 28.50
C SER A 201 17.62 4.91 29.99
N THR A 202 16.65 4.08 30.39
CA THR A 202 16.45 3.64 31.78
C THR A 202 16.92 2.21 31.95
N SER A 203 18.10 2.04 32.57
CA SER A 203 18.69 0.76 32.93
C SER A 203 17.85 0.03 33.98
N SER A 204 16.80 -0.68 33.57
CA SER A 204 16.11 -1.63 34.45
C SER A 204 16.91 -2.94 34.49
N ALA A 205 17.18 -3.45 35.69
CA ALA A 205 17.91 -4.71 35.89
C ALA A 205 17.10 -5.98 35.49
N ASP A 206 15.88 -5.82 34.97
CA ASP A 206 15.01 -6.91 34.55
C ASP A 206 15.10 -7.12 33.02
N PRO A 207 15.59 -8.28 32.54
CA PRO A 207 15.70 -8.59 31.11
C PRO A 207 14.38 -8.53 30.35
N SER A 208 13.25 -8.80 31.02
CA SER A 208 11.92 -8.75 30.40
C SER A 208 11.43 -7.32 30.17
N ALA A 209 11.79 -6.39 31.06
CA ALA A 209 11.52 -4.96 30.91
C ALA A 209 12.41 -4.32 29.83
N GLN A 210 13.62 -4.83 29.63
CA GLN A 210 14.55 -4.35 28.61
C GLN A 210 14.09 -4.70 27.17
N VAL A 211 13.42 -5.84 26.98
CA VAL A 211 12.80 -6.22 25.69
C VAL A 211 11.57 -5.37 25.36
N ASP A 212 10.78 -4.96 26.37
CA ASP A 212 9.65 -4.05 26.15
C ASP A 212 10.11 -2.59 25.95
N ALA A 213 11.21 -2.16 26.59
CA ALA A 213 11.78 -0.81 26.44
C ALA A 213 12.42 -0.52 25.07
N SER A 214 12.71 -1.57 24.30
CA SER A 214 13.32 -1.49 22.96
C SER A 214 12.29 -1.62 21.83
N ARG A 215 10.98 -1.60 22.12
CA ARG A 215 9.94 -1.64 21.08
C ARG A 215 9.60 -0.23 20.57
N PRO A 216 9.36 -0.07 19.26
CA PRO A 216 8.95 1.21 18.71
C PRO A 216 7.52 1.56 19.17
N LEU A 217 7.23 2.85 19.35
CA LEU A 217 5.89 3.32 19.75
C LEU A 217 4.84 3.09 18.66
N ILE A 218 5.29 3.06 17.40
CA ILE A 218 4.47 2.80 16.22
C ILE A 218 5.08 1.66 15.41
N GLN A 219 4.22 0.93 14.69
CA GLN A 219 4.63 -0.07 13.70
C GLN A 219 4.21 0.39 12.31
N PRO A 220 5.15 0.85 11.48
CA PRO A 220 4.87 1.23 10.10
C PRO A 220 4.47 0.04 9.22
N PHE A 221 3.42 0.20 8.42
CA PHE A 221 3.01 -0.71 7.36
C PHE A 221 3.00 0.02 6.02
N PHE A 222 3.85 -0.38 5.09
CA PHE A 222 3.99 0.23 3.77
C PHE A 222 3.23 -0.58 2.73
N VAL A 223 2.04 -0.09 2.34
CA VAL A 223 1.19 -0.79 1.38
C VAL A 223 1.55 -0.28 -0.02
N ARG A 224 2.02 -1.18 -0.90
CA ARG A 224 2.45 -0.86 -2.27
C ARG A 224 1.49 -1.47 -3.28
N PRO A 225 0.30 -0.89 -3.47
CA PRO A 225 -0.63 -1.37 -4.48
C PRO A 225 -0.12 -1.08 -5.89
N GLY A 226 -0.35 -2.02 -6.81
CA GLY A 226 -0.30 -1.81 -8.26
C GLY A 226 -1.54 -1.07 -8.76
N LEU A 227 -2.10 -1.48 -9.90
CA LEU A 227 -3.27 -0.79 -10.47
C LEU A 227 -4.49 -1.07 -9.62
N MET A 228 -5.11 -0.02 -9.07
CA MET A 228 -6.37 -0.14 -8.37
C MET A 228 -7.54 0.24 -9.27
N TYR A 229 -8.59 -0.55 -9.25
CA TYR A 229 -9.83 -0.26 -9.98
C TYR A 229 -11.07 -0.41 -9.10
N HIS A 230 -12.14 0.26 -9.51
CA HIS A 230 -13.48 0.05 -8.95
C HIS A 230 -14.54 0.45 -9.99
N PRO A 231 -15.45 -0.45 -10.39
CA PRO A 231 -16.43 -0.18 -11.45
C PRO A 231 -17.34 1.03 -11.19
N GLN A 232 -17.84 1.20 -9.97
CA GLN A 232 -18.83 2.25 -9.67
C GLN A 232 -18.21 3.60 -9.29
N THR A 233 -17.10 3.62 -8.54
CA THR A 233 -16.49 4.87 -8.04
C THR A 233 -15.41 5.41 -8.97
N ARG A 234 -14.84 4.57 -9.85
CA ARG A 234 -13.90 4.95 -10.92
C ARG A 234 -14.12 4.09 -12.17
N PRO A 235 -15.25 4.23 -12.89
CA PRO A 235 -15.60 3.36 -14.01
C PRO A 235 -14.51 3.29 -15.09
N LEU A 236 -13.83 4.40 -15.37
CA LEU A 236 -12.75 4.48 -16.36
C LEU A 236 -11.55 3.57 -16.06
N SER A 237 -11.33 3.20 -14.79
CA SER A 237 -10.26 2.28 -14.40
C SER A 237 -10.54 0.81 -14.75
N THR A 238 -11.80 0.46 -15.02
CA THR A 238 -12.24 -0.95 -15.18
C THR A 238 -11.75 -1.58 -16.46
N LEU A 239 -11.79 -0.86 -17.58
CA LEU A 239 -11.36 -1.38 -18.87
C LEU A 239 -9.83 -1.61 -18.91
N PRO A 240 -8.98 -0.65 -18.49
CA PRO A 240 -7.56 -0.90 -18.29
C PRO A 240 -7.27 -2.09 -17.38
N ALA A 241 -8.01 -2.21 -16.28
CA ALA A 241 -7.86 -3.33 -15.36
C ALA A 241 -8.16 -4.68 -16.06
N ALA A 242 -9.26 -4.79 -16.81
CA ALA A 242 -9.59 -6.01 -17.53
C ALA A 242 -8.51 -6.43 -18.53
N LEU A 243 -7.92 -5.48 -19.26
CA LEU A 243 -6.83 -5.76 -20.21
C LEU A 243 -5.55 -6.24 -19.51
N LEU A 244 -5.18 -5.61 -18.40
CA LEU A 244 -4.01 -6.01 -17.63
C LEU A 244 -4.22 -7.34 -16.90
N ASP A 245 -5.45 -7.62 -16.44
CA ASP A 245 -5.79 -8.90 -15.84
C ASP A 245 -5.70 -10.04 -16.87
N PHE A 246 -6.20 -9.81 -18.08
CA PHE A 246 -6.03 -10.74 -19.19
C PHE A 246 -4.54 -10.94 -19.52
N SER A 247 -3.77 -9.84 -19.62
CA SER A 247 -2.33 -9.90 -19.85
C SER A 247 -1.64 -10.76 -18.80
N ALA A 248 -1.88 -10.51 -17.52
CA ALA A 248 -1.23 -11.24 -16.43
C ALA A 248 -1.58 -12.73 -16.45
N ASN A 249 -2.84 -13.08 -16.75
CA ASN A 249 -3.26 -14.48 -16.91
C ASN A 249 -2.57 -15.18 -18.10
N VAL A 250 -2.40 -14.48 -19.23
CA VAL A 250 -1.67 -15.02 -20.39
C VAL A 250 -0.20 -15.25 -20.03
N HIS A 251 0.46 -14.28 -19.39
CA HIS A 251 1.85 -14.43 -18.96
C HIS A 251 2.02 -15.60 -17.98
N ALA A 252 1.15 -15.72 -16.97
CA ALA A 252 1.19 -16.83 -16.02
C ALA A 252 1.09 -18.21 -16.69
N ARG A 253 0.23 -18.34 -17.71
CA ARG A 253 0.08 -19.59 -18.48
C ARG A 253 1.29 -19.91 -19.36
N LEU A 254 1.94 -18.89 -19.91
CA LEU A 254 3.13 -19.06 -20.75
C LEU A 254 4.39 -19.34 -19.91
N ASP A 255 4.44 -18.84 -18.67
CA ASP A 255 5.55 -19.06 -17.75
C ASP A 255 5.43 -20.36 -16.93
N SER A 256 4.22 -20.90 -16.75
CA SER A 256 4.01 -22.16 -16.03
C SER A 256 4.69 -23.35 -16.72
N LYS A 257 5.72 -23.91 -16.08
CA LYS A 257 6.22 -25.27 -16.33
C LYS A 257 5.06 -26.29 -16.23
N PRO A 258 5.04 -27.39 -17.01
CA PRO A 258 4.16 -28.50 -16.70
C PRO A 258 4.49 -29.00 -15.29
N ALA A 259 3.45 -29.22 -14.49
CA ALA A 259 3.57 -29.78 -13.16
C ALA A 259 4.32 -31.12 -13.23
N ALA A 260 5.49 -31.18 -12.60
CA ALA A 260 6.04 -32.44 -12.17
C ALA A 260 5.18 -32.92 -10.99
N THR A 261 4.11 -33.64 -11.29
CA THR A 261 3.36 -34.37 -10.27
C THR A 261 4.14 -35.59 -9.83
N ALA A 262 4.31 -35.65 -8.50
CA ALA A 262 4.36 -36.83 -7.66
C ALA A 262 5.70 -37.59 -7.51
N TYR A 263 6.16 -37.58 -6.25
CA TYR A 263 6.70 -38.72 -5.52
C TYR A 263 6.63 -40.08 -6.25
N ALA A 264 7.79 -40.71 -6.43
CA ALA A 264 7.89 -42.15 -6.47
C ALA A 264 9.19 -42.58 -5.79
N THR A 265 9.05 -43.13 -4.59
CA THR A 265 9.97 -44.13 -4.06
C THR A 265 10.16 -45.25 -5.09
N SER A 266 11.40 -45.65 -5.32
CA SER A 266 11.80 -46.89 -6.01
C SER A 266 11.00 -48.10 -5.47
N PRO A 267 10.60 -49.11 -6.28
CA PRO A 267 11.59 -50.04 -6.85
C PRO A 267 11.28 -50.62 -8.26
N ALA A 268 12.35 -51.15 -8.88
CA ALA A 268 12.41 -52.29 -9.81
C ALA A 268 11.76 -52.23 -11.22
N ALA A 269 12.66 -52.29 -12.23
CA ALA A 269 12.66 -53.06 -13.49
C ALA A 269 11.35 -53.35 -14.28
N GLY A 270 11.35 -52.90 -15.54
CA GLY A 270 10.57 -53.47 -16.66
C GLY A 270 10.68 -52.60 -17.93
N PRO A 271 11.02 -53.13 -19.12
CA PRO A 271 11.10 -52.34 -20.34
C PRO A 271 9.76 -52.35 -21.09
N GLY A 272 9.35 -51.19 -21.58
CA GLY A 272 8.28 -51.06 -22.57
C GLY A 272 7.07 -50.29 -22.07
N GLN A 273 6.98 -49.02 -22.49
CA GLN A 273 5.86 -48.51 -23.27
C GLN A 273 6.05 -47.00 -23.48
N SER A 274 6.15 -46.64 -24.75
CA SER A 274 6.06 -45.27 -25.25
C SER A 274 4.71 -44.67 -24.89
N SER A 275 4.71 -43.68 -24.01
CA SER A 275 3.56 -42.79 -23.81
C SER A 275 3.93 -41.40 -24.31
N SER A 276 3.35 -41.04 -25.45
CA SER A 276 3.40 -39.73 -26.05
C SER A 276 2.72 -38.70 -25.15
N SER A 277 3.51 -37.85 -24.50
CA SER A 277 3.00 -36.64 -23.87
C SER A 277 2.86 -35.54 -24.94
N SER A 278 1.61 -35.21 -25.27
CA SER A 278 1.28 -34.06 -26.10
C SER A 278 1.64 -32.78 -25.35
N SER A 279 2.84 -32.26 -25.59
CA SER A 279 3.19 -30.90 -25.21
C SER A 279 2.35 -29.95 -26.05
N SER A 280 1.65 -29.02 -25.40
CA SER A 280 1.16 -27.80 -26.03
C SER A 280 2.34 -26.85 -26.27
N GLY A 281 3.34 -27.32 -27.01
CA GLY A 281 4.44 -26.55 -27.54
C GLY A 281 4.36 -26.62 -29.05
N LEU A 282 4.70 -25.52 -29.73
CA LEU A 282 4.97 -25.58 -31.17
C LEU A 282 6.00 -26.69 -31.44
N PRO A 283 5.92 -27.41 -32.59
CA PRO A 283 7.02 -28.27 -32.99
C PRO A 283 8.28 -27.39 -32.96
N PHE A 284 9.38 -27.86 -32.34
CA PHE A 284 10.66 -27.17 -32.08
C PHE A 284 10.94 -26.59 -30.67
N GLY A 285 10.08 -26.77 -29.66
CA GLY A 285 10.49 -26.49 -28.25
C GLY A 285 10.91 -25.03 -27.96
N LEU A 286 10.64 -24.12 -28.88
CA LEU A 286 10.87 -22.69 -28.72
C LEU A 286 9.78 -22.11 -27.82
N LYS A 287 10.17 -21.59 -26.66
CA LYS A 287 9.30 -20.79 -25.81
C LYS A 287 9.00 -19.49 -26.55
N ILE A 288 7.73 -19.22 -26.83
CA ILE A 288 7.31 -17.94 -27.38
C ILE A 288 7.63 -16.87 -26.32
N PRO A 289 8.54 -15.91 -26.59
CA PRO A 289 8.87 -14.90 -25.60
C PRO A 289 7.65 -14.03 -25.34
N THR A 290 7.29 -13.86 -24.06
CA THR A 290 6.19 -12.97 -23.69
C THR A 290 6.59 -11.50 -23.90
N PRO A 291 5.63 -10.58 -24.11
CA PRO A 291 5.94 -9.15 -24.18
C PRO A 291 6.71 -8.64 -22.94
N ALA A 292 6.35 -9.11 -21.74
CA ALA A 292 7.10 -8.78 -20.52
C ALA A 292 8.54 -9.32 -20.57
N SER A 293 8.75 -10.55 -21.05
CA SER A 293 10.10 -11.12 -21.22
C SER A 293 10.94 -10.31 -22.20
N LEU A 294 10.35 -9.85 -23.31
CA LEU A 294 11.04 -9.00 -24.30
C LEU A 294 11.43 -7.64 -23.71
N ILE A 295 10.54 -7.01 -22.93
CA ILE A 295 10.87 -5.77 -22.22
C ILE A 295 12.00 -6.01 -21.23
N ARG A 296 11.98 -7.12 -20.48
CA ARG A 296 13.05 -7.46 -19.54
C ARG A 296 14.40 -7.68 -20.22
N THR A 297 14.43 -8.31 -21.38
CA THR A 297 15.68 -8.65 -22.06
C THR A 297 16.22 -7.51 -22.93
N LEU A 298 15.35 -6.73 -23.57
CA LEU A 298 15.75 -5.74 -24.60
C LEU A 298 15.37 -4.31 -24.23
N GLY A 299 14.48 -4.10 -23.27
CA GLY A 299 13.97 -2.78 -22.91
C GLY A 299 14.97 -1.96 -22.08
N PRO A 300 15.05 -0.62 -22.29
CA PRO A 300 15.84 0.24 -21.43
C PRO A 300 15.31 0.27 -19.99
N ALA A 301 16.15 0.64 -19.03
CA ALA A 301 15.81 0.66 -17.60
C ALA A 301 14.54 1.49 -17.26
N SER A 302 14.22 2.50 -18.08
CA SER A 302 13.04 3.35 -17.90
C SER A 302 11.69 2.67 -18.17
N VAL A 303 11.67 1.57 -18.93
CA VAL A 303 10.45 0.83 -19.30
C VAL A 303 10.36 -0.53 -18.64
N GLN A 304 11.38 -0.95 -17.88
CA GLN A 304 11.38 -2.20 -17.12
C GLN A 304 10.14 -2.37 -16.23
N PRO A 305 9.66 -1.33 -15.51
CA PRO A 305 8.38 -1.35 -14.77
C PRO A 305 7.15 -1.80 -15.57
N LEU A 306 7.11 -1.54 -16.89
CA LEU A 306 5.98 -1.99 -17.73
C LEU A 306 5.95 -3.52 -17.87
N ALA A 307 7.09 -4.21 -17.77
CA ALA A 307 7.10 -5.66 -17.76
C ALA A 307 6.34 -6.20 -16.54
N ASP A 308 6.58 -5.59 -15.37
CA ASP A 308 5.88 -5.96 -14.13
C ASP A 308 4.39 -5.64 -14.22
N LEU A 309 4.02 -4.50 -14.82
CA LEU A 309 2.62 -4.13 -15.05
C LEU A 309 1.85 -5.16 -15.87
N LEU A 310 2.48 -5.72 -16.91
CA LEU A 310 1.86 -6.71 -17.79
C LEU A 310 1.66 -8.07 -17.10
N THR A 311 2.42 -8.34 -16.05
CA THR A 311 2.41 -9.62 -15.31
C THR A 311 1.69 -9.56 -13.98
N ILE A 312 1.50 -8.36 -13.42
CA ILE A 312 0.83 -8.15 -12.12
C ILE A 312 -0.63 -7.79 -12.39
N PRO A 313 -1.59 -8.65 -12.02
CA PRO A 313 -2.98 -8.33 -12.28
C PRO A 313 -3.46 -7.20 -11.34
N PRO A 314 -4.42 -6.38 -11.78
CA PRO A 314 -4.90 -5.23 -11.02
C PRO A 314 -5.62 -5.66 -9.74
N LEU A 315 -5.71 -4.74 -8.78
CA LEU A 315 -6.38 -4.93 -7.50
C LEU A 315 -7.72 -4.19 -7.50
N HIS A 316 -8.78 -4.87 -7.07
CA HIS A 316 -9.98 -4.15 -6.65
C HIS A 316 -9.64 -3.32 -5.41
N VAL A 317 -10.10 -2.08 -5.33
CA VAL A 317 -9.78 -1.18 -4.20
C VAL A 317 -10.22 -1.76 -2.85
N ASP A 318 -11.32 -2.52 -2.80
CA ASP A 318 -11.78 -3.21 -1.59
C ASP A 318 -10.80 -4.29 -1.11
N THR A 319 -10.04 -4.92 -2.02
CA THR A 319 -8.99 -5.88 -1.66
C THR A 319 -7.87 -5.19 -0.91
N VAL A 320 -7.46 -3.99 -1.36
CA VAL A 320 -6.48 -3.16 -0.65
C VAL A 320 -7.02 -2.73 0.71
N ALA A 321 -8.28 -2.29 0.77
CA ALA A 321 -8.93 -1.91 2.03
C ALA A 321 -8.98 -3.06 3.05
N LYS A 322 -9.32 -4.28 2.60
CA LYS A 322 -9.30 -5.49 3.45
C LYS A 322 -7.92 -5.78 3.99
N ALA A 323 -6.88 -5.72 3.15
CA ALA A 323 -5.50 -5.93 3.56
C ALA A 323 -5.02 -4.87 4.57
N VAL A 324 -5.36 -3.60 4.36
CA VAL A 324 -5.05 -2.50 5.30
C VAL A 324 -5.67 -2.78 6.68
N CYS A 325 -6.96 -3.12 6.72
CA CYS A 325 -7.60 -3.44 7.99
C CYS A 325 -7.08 -4.74 8.60
N ALA A 326 -6.70 -5.73 7.81
CA ALA A 326 -6.07 -6.95 8.31
C ALA A 326 -4.71 -6.66 8.96
N ALA A 327 -3.89 -5.81 8.34
CA ALA A 327 -2.63 -5.35 8.91
C ALA A 327 -2.83 -4.63 10.26
N ILE A 328 -3.80 -3.71 10.34
CA ILE A 328 -4.15 -3.02 11.60
C ILE A 328 -4.63 -4.00 12.68
N ALA A 329 -5.36 -5.05 12.29
CA ALA A 329 -5.86 -6.06 13.22
C ALA A 329 -4.77 -7.05 13.70
N GLY A 330 -3.52 -6.93 13.22
CA GLY A 330 -2.46 -7.89 13.52
C GLY A 330 -2.62 -9.23 12.80
N GLU A 331 -3.44 -9.29 11.74
CA GLU A 331 -3.64 -10.50 10.93
C GLU A 331 -2.46 -10.74 9.97
N ALA A 332 -1.68 -9.69 9.68
CA ALA A 332 -0.37 -9.82 9.05
C ALA A 332 0.60 -10.46 10.06
N ARG A 333 0.70 -11.79 10.03
CA ARG A 333 1.63 -12.53 10.91
C ARG A 333 3.05 -12.35 10.40
N ALA A 334 3.96 -11.96 11.29
CA ALA A 334 5.39 -11.89 11.03
C ALA A 334 5.88 -13.19 10.37
N GLY A 335 6.49 -13.07 9.19
CA GLY A 335 7.04 -14.19 8.41
C GLY A 335 6.05 -14.96 7.53
N GLN A 336 4.75 -14.62 7.50
CA GLN A 336 3.78 -15.26 6.58
C GLN A 336 3.36 -14.36 5.41
N VAL A 337 3.43 -13.04 5.53
CA VAL A 337 3.00 -12.08 4.51
C VAL A 337 3.88 -10.82 4.56
N GLY A 338 4.44 -10.41 3.41
CA GLY A 338 5.21 -9.17 3.29
C GLY A 338 6.71 -9.30 3.60
N THR A 339 7.47 -8.28 3.18
CA THR A 339 8.89 -8.15 3.55
C THR A 339 8.98 -7.34 4.84
N THR A 340 9.46 -7.97 5.91
CA THR A 340 9.77 -7.26 7.16
C THR A 340 11.03 -6.42 6.95
N ILE A 341 10.96 -5.14 7.26
CA ILE A 341 12.13 -4.26 7.35
C ILE A 341 12.64 -4.37 8.78
N THR A 342 13.88 -4.83 8.92
CA THR A 342 14.57 -4.95 10.21
C THR A 342 15.78 -4.01 10.23
N ALA A 343 16.00 -3.37 11.37
CA ALA A 343 17.20 -2.56 11.62
C ALA A 343 18.00 -3.17 12.78
N GLU A 344 19.32 -3.20 12.65
CA GLU A 344 20.22 -3.57 13.74
C GLU A 344 20.41 -2.37 14.68
N VAL A 345 20.29 -2.60 15.99
CA VAL A 345 20.57 -1.57 17.00
C VAL A 345 21.93 -1.86 17.62
N GLY A 346 22.98 -1.32 16.99
CA GLY A 346 24.36 -1.46 17.47
C GLY A 346 24.95 -2.87 17.33
N PRO A 347 26.23 -3.05 17.68
CA PRO A 347 26.98 -4.29 17.43
C PRO A 347 26.59 -5.49 18.31
N GLU A 348 25.80 -5.29 19.38
CA GLU A 348 25.35 -6.36 20.30
C GLU A 348 23.82 -6.43 20.51
N GLY A 349 23.02 -5.63 19.77
CA GLY A 349 21.57 -5.59 19.92
C GLY A 349 20.83 -6.61 19.04
N MET A 350 19.69 -7.11 19.51
CA MET A 350 18.78 -7.91 18.69
C MET A 350 18.18 -7.03 17.57
N PRO A 351 18.06 -7.51 16.32
CA PRO A 351 17.44 -6.74 15.24
C PRO A 351 15.99 -6.39 15.57
N ILE A 352 15.62 -5.13 15.37
CA ILE A 352 14.28 -4.61 15.61
C ILE A 352 13.52 -4.58 14.28
N SER A 353 12.30 -5.12 14.26
CA SER A 353 11.38 -4.90 13.14
C SER A 353 10.89 -3.45 13.16
N VAL A 354 11.24 -2.69 12.13
CA VAL A 354 10.92 -1.25 12.00
C VAL A 354 9.77 -0.99 11.04
N GLY A 355 9.26 -2.03 10.38
CA GLY A 355 8.06 -1.96 9.57
C GLY A 355 7.85 -3.18 8.69
N GLU A 356 6.70 -3.25 8.03
CA GLU A 356 6.35 -4.31 7.09
C GLU A 356 5.94 -3.72 5.74
N VAL A 357 6.48 -4.28 4.66
CA VAL A 357 6.09 -3.92 3.29
C VAL A 357 5.09 -4.94 2.77
N LEU A 358 3.89 -4.46 2.44
CA LEU A 358 2.86 -5.23 1.77
C LEU A 358 2.91 -4.94 0.27
N ALA A 359 3.65 -5.76 -0.47
CA ALA A 359 3.69 -5.72 -1.93
C ALA A 359 2.36 -6.18 -2.53
N THR A 360 2.16 -5.93 -3.83
CA THR A 360 0.88 -6.25 -4.51
C THR A 360 0.46 -7.72 -4.37
N ALA A 361 1.42 -8.66 -4.42
CA ALA A 361 1.13 -10.09 -4.25
C ALA A 361 0.66 -10.42 -2.82
N ASP A 362 1.25 -9.76 -1.81
CA ASP A 362 0.95 -9.97 -0.40
C ASP A 362 -0.40 -9.36 0.01
N ILE A 363 -0.78 -8.24 -0.60
CA ILE A 363 -2.11 -7.63 -0.43
C ILE A 363 -3.22 -8.64 -0.76
N ARG A 364 -3.07 -9.42 -1.84
CA ARG A 364 -4.07 -10.43 -2.23
C ARG A 364 -4.16 -11.56 -1.21
N LYS A 365 -3.02 -12.09 -0.79
CA LYS A 365 -2.94 -13.15 0.22
C LYS A 365 -3.58 -12.70 1.52
N LEU A 366 -3.24 -11.50 1.99
CA LEU A 366 -3.76 -10.94 3.23
C LEU A 366 -5.27 -10.66 3.18
N ALA A 367 -5.78 -10.27 2.01
CA ALA A 367 -7.21 -10.10 1.79
C ALA A 367 -7.99 -11.43 1.68
N GLY A 368 -7.32 -12.59 1.83
CA GLY A 368 -7.92 -13.92 1.78
C GLY A 368 -8.16 -14.45 0.37
N TRP A 369 -7.53 -13.88 -0.66
CA TRP A 369 -7.62 -14.40 -2.02
C TRP A 369 -6.64 -15.57 -2.18
N LYS A 370 -7.17 -16.74 -2.57
CA LYS A 370 -6.35 -17.88 -2.98
C LYS A 370 -5.69 -17.52 -4.32
N SER A 371 -4.36 -17.62 -4.36
CA SER A 371 -3.53 -17.43 -5.56
C SER A 371 -3.86 -18.43 -6.66
#